data_AF-A0A7Y9K1P1-F1
#
_entry.id   AF-A0A7Y9K1P1-F1
#
_cell.length_a   1.000
_cell.length_b   1.000
_cell.length_c   1.000
_cell.angle_alpha   90.00
_cell.angle_beta   90.00
_cell.angle_gamma   90.00
#
_symmetry.space_group_name_H-M   'P 1'
#
loop_
_entity.id
_entity.type
_entity.pdbx_description
1 polymer ?
#
loop_
_entity_poly.entity_id
_entity_poly.type
_entity_poly.pdbx_seq_one_letter_code
_entity_poly.pdbx_strand_id
1 'polypeptide(L)'
;MASVFALPVQAQEKSGIRPGFALKPGTAHIVLFRPSVRVGAQSTAGLFEPNADWTAQARENLGKALGEAERHLGNEVSDCPEPVGADAATLAEYQALFDTVAASVIEYQFFRGNRLPTKKRKDQFDWSLGPDIAKLPGVAGADYALFVSTEDHFGSTGRKVLQVFAALARVPIAVGVHKGFAGLVDLHTGDLVWLNADMQMGGDVRDADGAQKRVGQLLAGFPGRPAEPAPAATAH
;
A
#
# COMPACT_ATOMS: atom_id res chain seq x y z
N MET A 1 30.70 -33.33 1.00
CA MET A 1 30.08 -32.17 0.34
C MET A 1 28.62 -32.12 0.77
N ALA A 2 28.24 -31.12 1.56
CA ALA A 2 26.86 -30.96 2.02
C ALA A 2 26.11 -30.06 1.03
N SER A 3 25.15 -30.62 0.32
CA SER A 3 24.23 -29.86 -0.53
C SER A 3 23.37 -28.95 0.34
N VAL A 4 23.49 -27.64 0.15
CA VAL A 4 22.57 -26.65 0.70
C VAL A 4 21.29 -26.74 -0.13
N PHE A 5 20.24 -27.32 0.46
CA PHE A 5 18.90 -27.20 -0.10
C PHE A 5 18.46 -25.74 0.03
N ALA A 6 18.37 -25.04 -1.10
CA ALA A 6 17.66 -23.76 -1.17
C ALA A 6 16.19 -24.04 -0.89
N LEU A 7 15.71 -23.65 0.29
CA LEU A 7 14.27 -23.64 0.55
C LEU A 7 13.61 -22.66 -0.42
N PRO A 8 12.52 -23.02 -1.10
CA PRO A 8 11.82 -22.10 -1.96
C PRO A 8 11.32 -20.93 -1.11
N VAL A 9 11.73 -19.70 -1.47
CA VAL A 9 11.10 -18.47 -0.97
C VAL A 9 9.64 -18.52 -1.43
N GLN A 10 8.74 -18.96 -0.55
CA GLN A 10 7.31 -18.82 -0.78
C GLN A 10 7.03 -17.32 -0.79
N ALA A 11 6.62 -16.78 -1.94
CA ALA A 11 6.21 -15.38 -2.04
C ALA A 11 5.13 -15.10 -0.99
N GLN A 12 5.39 -14.14 -0.11
CA GLN A 12 4.40 -13.70 0.86
C GLN A 12 3.19 -13.16 0.11
N GLU A 13 1.99 -13.57 0.51
CA GLU A 13 0.76 -12.98 -0.02
C GLU A 13 0.78 -11.48 0.28
N LYS A 14 0.47 -10.65 -0.71
CA LYS A 14 0.49 -9.19 -0.57
C LYS A 14 -0.87 -8.57 -0.86
N SER A 15 -1.80 -9.34 -1.41
CA SER A 15 -3.14 -8.85 -1.75
C SER A 15 -4.21 -9.80 -1.24
N GLY A 16 -5.35 -9.21 -0.89
CA GLY A 16 -6.55 -9.90 -0.46
C GLY A 16 -7.78 -9.25 -1.07
N ILE A 17 -8.76 -10.07 -1.44
CA ILE A 17 -10.06 -9.64 -1.95
C ILE A 17 -11.15 -10.34 -1.14
N ARG A 18 -12.21 -9.61 -0.82
CA ARG A 18 -13.37 -10.19 -0.14
C ARG A 18 -13.99 -11.28 -1.02
N PRO A 19 -14.23 -12.49 -0.49
CA PRO A 19 -14.86 -13.56 -1.26
C PRO A 19 -16.19 -13.12 -1.87
N GLY A 20 -16.38 -13.40 -3.16
CA GLY A 20 -17.59 -13.01 -3.90
C GLY A 20 -17.64 -11.54 -4.31
N PHE A 21 -16.68 -10.72 -3.91
CA PHE A 21 -16.57 -9.35 -4.40
C PHE A 21 -16.09 -9.32 -5.84
N ALA A 22 -16.78 -8.56 -6.68
CA ALA A 22 -16.38 -8.27 -8.05
C ALA A 22 -16.78 -6.83 -8.37
N LEU A 23 -15.83 -6.04 -8.85
CA LEU A 23 -16.06 -4.67 -9.26
C LEU A 23 -16.17 -4.62 -10.78
N LYS A 24 -17.40 -4.53 -11.30
CA LYS A 24 -17.61 -4.47 -12.75
C LYS A 24 -17.16 -3.11 -13.28
N PRO A 25 -16.53 -3.04 -14.47
CA PRO A 25 -16.21 -1.75 -15.08
C PRO A 25 -17.46 -0.92 -15.38
N GLY A 26 -17.41 0.38 -15.11
CA GLY A 26 -18.46 1.35 -15.39
C GLY A 26 -19.69 1.25 -14.49
N THR A 27 -19.60 0.58 -13.34
CA THR A 27 -20.75 0.38 -12.44
C THR A 27 -20.64 1.08 -11.10
N ALA A 28 -19.49 1.69 -10.79
CA ALA A 28 -19.25 2.29 -9.49
C ALA A 28 -18.56 3.65 -9.59
N HIS A 29 -18.81 4.47 -8.58
CA HIS A 29 -18.07 5.69 -8.29
C HIS A 29 -17.13 5.47 -7.10
N ILE A 30 -15.85 5.77 -7.30
CA ILE A 30 -14.78 5.61 -6.33
C ILE A 30 -14.26 6.98 -5.94
N VAL A 31 -14.23 7.28 -4.65
CA VAL A 31 -13.53 8.45 -4.13
C VAL A 31 -12.11 8.05 -3.75
N LEU A 32 -11.12 8.67 -4.38
CA LEU A 32 -9.73 8.54 -3.96
C LEU A 32 -9.44 9.56 -2.86
N PHE A 33 -9.09 9.08 -1.68
CA PHE A 33 -8.53 9.96 -0.66
C PHE A 33 -7.09 10.32 -0.99
N ARG A 34 -6.72 11.55 -0.63
CA ARG A 34 -5.34 12.00 -0.75
C ARG A 34 -4.39 10.98 -0.08
N PRO A 35 -3.35 10.50 -0.78
CA PRO A 35 -2.45 9.51 -0.21
C PRO A 35 -1.75 9.99 1.07
N SER A 36 -1.63 9.08 2.05
CA SER A 36 -0.73 9.26 3.19
C SER A 36 0.70 9.01 2.73
N VAL A 37 1.56 10.03 2.81
CA VAL A 37 2.95 9.95 2.33
C VAL A 37 3.90 10.40 3.43
N ARG A 38 4.84 9.52 3.79
CA ARG A 38 5.91 9.78 4.76
C ARG A 38 7.25 9.40 4.16
N VAL A 39 8.14 10.38 3.99
CA VAL A 39 9.49 10.12 3.45
C VAL A 39 10.53 10.71 4.38
N GLY A 40 11.60 9.96 4.61
CA GLY A 40 12.67 10.38 5.50
C GLY A 40 13.96 9.60 5.30
N ALA A 41 14.97 10.00 6.05
CA ALA A 41 16.23 9.28 6.12
C ALA A 41 16.15 8.17 7.18
N GLN A 42 16.89 7.09 6.95
CA GLN A 42 17.20 6.10 7.98
C GLN A 42 18.60 6.38 8.52
N SER A 43 18.68 6.73 9.80
CA SER A 43 19.93 7.03 10.48
C SER A 43 20.82 5.80 10.61
N THR A 44 22.08 6.00 11.02
CA THR A 44 23.00 4.89 11.31
C THR A 44 22.45 3.97 12.41
N ALA A 45 21.74 4.54 13.39
CA ALA A 45 21.06 3.80 14.46
C ALA A 45 19.77 3.09 13.99
N GLY A 46 19.38 3.25 12.72
CA GLY A 46 18.16 2.67 12.16
C GLY A 46 16.88 3.48 12.43
N LEU A 47 17.01 4.69 12.99
CA LEU A 47 15.88 5.55 13.32
C LEU A 47 15.37 6.32 12.10
N PHE A 48 14.06 6.56 12.06
CA PHE A 48 13.42 7.40 11.04
C PHE A 48 13.63 8.88 11.34
N GLU A 49 14.19 9.59 10.36
CA GLU A 49 14.39 11.04 10.38
C GLU A 49 13.51 11.67 9.30
N PRO A 50 12.38 12.32 9.66
CA PRO A 50 11.46 12.91 8.68
C PRO A 50 12.14 13.93 7.78
N ASN A 51 11.81 13.93 6.49
CA ASN A 51 12.29 14.94 5.54
C ASN A 51 11.10 15.58 4.81
N ALA A 52 10.88 16.88 5.06
CA ALA A 52 9.75 17.63 4.52
C ALA A 52 9.83 17.78 3.00
N ASP A 53 11.01 18.11 2.46
CA ASP A 53 11.21 18.30 1.02
C ASP A 53 10.99 16.99 0.24
N TRP A 54 11.54 15.89 0.74
CA TRP A 54 11.32 14.56 0.14
C TRP A 54 9.87 14.14 0.24
N THR A 55 9.20 14.44 1.35
CA THR A 55 7.77 14.15 1.50
C THR A 55 6.93 14.98 0.53
N ALA A 56 7.25 16.26 0.34
CA ALA A 56 6.56 17.13 -0.61
C ALA A 56 6.76 16.66 -2.06
N GLN A 57 8.00 16.34 -2.43
CA GLN A 57 8.36 15.82 -3.75
C GLN A 57 7.65 14.48 -4.04
N ALA A 58 7.63 13.57 -3.06
CA ALA A 58 6.93 12.30 -3.20
C ALA A 58 5.43 12.47 -3.35
N ARG A 59 4.80 13.37 -2.58
CA ARG A 59 3.37 13.69 -2.73
C ARG A 59 3.04 14.19 -4.13
N GLU A 60 3.87 15.07 -4.69
CA GLU A 60 3.68 15.59 -6.03
C GLU A 60 3.80 14.48 -7.09
N ASN A 61 4.87 13.69 -7.05
CA ASN A 61 5.09 12.63 -8.03
C ASN A 61 4.04 11.51 -7.94
N LEU A 62 3.70 11.07 -6.72
CA LEU A 62 2.66 10.06 -6.50
C LEU A 62 1.29 10.57 -6.93
N GLY A 63 0.96 11.84 -6.65
CA GLY A 63 -0.29 12.44 -7.10
C GLY A 63 -0.43 12.45 -8.62
N LYS A 64 0.64 12.83 -9.34
CA LYS A 64 0.67 12.77 -10.81
C LYS A 64 0.47 11.33 -11.33
N ALA A 65 1.21 10.37 -10.76
CA ALA A 65 1.13 8.97 -11.17
C ALA A 65 -0.22 8.33 -10.83
N LEU A 66 -0.86 8.71 -9.73
CA LEU A 66 -2.21 8.26 -9.39
C LEU A 66 -3.24 8.81 -10.38
N GLY A 67 -3.21 10.11 -10.67
CA GLY A 67 -4.14 10.71 -11.65
C GLY A 67 -4.02 10.11 -13.06
N GLU A 68 -2.85 9.57 -13.43
CA GLU A 68 -2.68 8.78 -14.65
C GLU A 68 -3.27 7.36 -14.51
N ALA A 69 -3.03 6.70 -13.37
CA ALA A 69 -3.45 5.32 -13.13
C ALA A 69 -4.96 5.16 -12.91
N GLU A 70 -5.64 6.18 -12.36
CA GLU A 70 -7.08 6.20 -12.11
C GLU A 70 -7.92 6.03 -13.38
N ARG A 71 -7.47 6.62 -14.48
CA ARG A 71 -8.08 6.49 -15.82
C ARG A 71 -8.15 5.04 -16.30
N HIS A 72 -7.35 4.17 -15.69
CA HIS A 72 -7.24 2.76 -16.01
C HIS A 72 -7.86 1.86 -14.94
N LEU A 73 -8.62 2.38 -13.96
CA LEU A 73 -9.27 1.57 -12.92
C LEU A 73 -10.64 1.01 -13.36
N GLY A 74 -11.12 1.40 -14.54
CA GLY A 74 -12.33 0.84 -15.16
C GLY A 74 -13.64 1.37 -14.59
N ASN A 75 -13.60 2.27 -13.61
CA ASN A 75 -14.77 2.90 -12.98
C ASN A 75 -14.55 4.40 -12.86
N GLU A 76 -15.60 5.15 -12.51
CA GLU A 76 -15.47 6.58 -12.25
C GLU A 76 -14.64 6.78 -10.98
N VAL A 77 -13.62 7.62 -11.05
CA VAL A 77 -12.78 7.98 -9.90
C VAL A 77 -12.77 9.49 -9.77
N SER A 78 -13.01 9.98 -8.56
CA SER A 78 -12.88 11.39 -8.22
C SER A 78 -12.01 11.56 -6.99
N ASP A 79 -11.20 12.60 -6.98
CA ASP A 79 -10.47 12.99 -5.78
C ASP A 79 -11.43 13.47 -4.68
N CYS A 80 -11.17 13.03 -3.45
CA CYS A 80 -11.81 13.63 -2.29
C CYS A 80 -11.29 15.08 -2.13
N PRO A 81 -12.18 16.09 -2.05
CA PRO A 81 -11.77 17.44 -1.70
C PRO A 81 -11.04 17.46 -0.36
N GLU A 82 -9.99 18.28 -0.23
CA GLU A 82 -9.26 18.42 1.04
C GLU A 82 -10.18 19.04 2.09
N PRO A 83 -10.54 18.31 3.16
CA PRO A 83 -11.39 18.84 4.22
C PRO A 83 -10.65 19.87 5.08
N VAL A 84 -11.41 20.68 5.84
CA VAL A 84 -10.87 21.68 6.75
C VAL A 84 -11.45 21.52 8.16
N GLY A 85 -10.72 21.95 9.18
CA GLY A 85 -11.19 21.92 10.56
C GLY A 85 -11.41 20.50 11.09
N ALA A 86 -12.55 20.26 11.73
CA ALA A 86 -12.88 18.96 12.35
C ALA A 86 -12.90 17.81 11.32
N ASP A 87 -13.40 18.08 10.12
CA ASP A 87 -13.49 17.09 9.04
C ASP A 87 -12.10 16.60 8.60
N ALA A 88 -11.08 17.47 8.66
CA ALA A 88 -9.70 17.09 8.37
C ALA A 88 -9.11 16.17 9.45
N ALA A 89 -9.46 16.40 10.72
CA ALA A 89 -9.06 15.51 11.80
C ALA A 89 -9.70 14.12 11.63
N THR A 90 -10.99 14.07 11.31
CA THR A 90 -11.70 12.80 11.07
C THR A 90 -11.12 12.05 9.87
N LEU A 91 -10.81 12.71 8.75
CA LEU A 91 -10.17 12.05 7.62
C LEU A 91 -8.79 11.47 8.00
N ALA A 92 -7.99 12.23 8.77
CA ALA A 92 -6.69 11.76 9.24
C ALA A 92 -6.81 10.55 10.18
N GLU A 93 -7.83 10.52 11.04
CA GLU A 93 -8.15 9.36 11.89
C GLU A 93 -8.47 8.12 11.05
N TYR A 94 -9.28 8.26 9.99
CA TYR A 94 -9.57 7.15 9.08
C TYR A 94 -8.37 6.70 8.24
N GLN A 95 -7.47 7.61 7.86
CA GLN A 95 -6.20 7.24 7.23
C GLN A 95 -5.32 6.42 8.19
N ALA A 96 -5.20 6.83 9.45
CA ALA A 96 -4.46 6.07 10.47
C ALA A 96 -5.12 4.73 10.80
N LEU A 97 -6.46 4.68 10.81
CA LEU A 97 -7.22 3.44 10.96
C LEU A 97 -6.96 2.50 9.79
N PHE A 98 -7.01 3.00 8.55
CA PHE A 98 -6.66 2.23 7.35
C PHE A 98 -5.26 1.62 7.46
N ASP A 99 -4.25 2.41 7.81
CA ASP A 99 -2.88 1.94 7.97
C ASP A 99 -2.77 0.82 9.03
N THR A 100 -3.51 0.97 10.13
CA THR A 100 -3.56 -0.01 11.22
C THR A 100 -4.24 -1.30 10.80
N VAL A 101 -5.35 -1.21 10.07
CA VAL A 101 -6.05 -2.37 9.50
C VAL A 101 -5.17 -3.08 8.48
N ALA A 102 -4.53 -2.35 7.55
CA ALA A 102 -3.62 -2.93 6.56
C ALA A 102 -2.45 -3.67 7.22
N ALA A 103 -1.81 -3.07 8.23
CA ALA A 103 -0.77 -3.73 9.01
C ALA A 103 -1.28 -4.99 9.72
N SER A 104 -2.49 -4.96 10.26
CA SER A 104 -3.14 -6.12 10.88
C SER A 104 -3.44 -7.24 9.88
N VAL A 105 -3.85 -6.90 8.66
CA VAL A 105 -4.05 -7.88 7.56
C VAL A 105 -2.72 -8.55 7.20
N ILE A 106 -1.64 -7.77 7.09
CA ILE A 106 -0.31 -8.33 6.82
C ILE A 106 0.06 -9.36 7.91
N GLU A 107 -0.02 -8.94 9.17
CA GLU A 107 0.41 -9.73 10.32
C GLU A 107 -0.45 -10.98 10.51
N TYR A 108 -1.77 -10.84 10.45
CA TYR A 108 -2.70 -11.87 10.88
C TYR A 108 -3.38 -12.64 9.74
N GLN A 109 -3.15 -12.25 8.48
CA GLN A 109 -3.71 -12.95 7.32
C GLN A 109 -2.64 -13.30 6.28
N PHE A 110 -1.80 -12.37 5.87
CA PHE A 110 -0.78 -12.66 4.84
C PHE A 110 0.42 -13.42 5.39
N PHE A 111 0.86 -13.13 6.62
CA PHE A 111 1.94 -13.86 7.25
C PHE A 111 1.44 -15.21 7.79
N ARG A 112 1.76 -16.29 7.07
CA ARG A 112 1.30 -17.65 7.38
C ARG A 112 1.60 -18.09 8.82
N GLY A 113 2.71 -17.63 9.40
CA GLY A 113 3.11 -17.98 10.78
C GLY A 113 2.17 -17.44 11.85
N ASN A 114 1.54 -16.27 11.64
CA ASN A 114 0.74 -15.58 12.65
C ASN A 114 -0.76 -15.54 12.32
N ARG A 115 -1.22 -16.34 11.34
CA ARG A 115 -2.64 -16.38 10.96
C ARG A 115 -3.54 -16.68 12.16
N LEU A 116 -4.43 -15.75 12.50
CA LEU A 116 -5.37 -15.90 13.62
C LEU A 116 -6.34 -17.07 13.35
N PRO A 117 -6.69 -17.92 14.34
CA PRO A 117 -7.61 -19.05 14.14
C PRO A 117 -8.92 -18.72 13.42
N THR A 118 -9.51 -17.56 13.68
CA THR A 118 -10.73 -17.06 13.01
C THR A 118 -10.49 -16.59 11.57
N LYS A 119 -9.25 -16.22 11.22
CA LYS A 119 -8.79 -15.80 9.88
C LYS A 119 -8.02 -16.92 9.14
N LYS A 120 -7.87 -18.12 9.73
CA LYS A 120 -7.18 -19.29 9.12
C LYS A 120 -7.94 -19.92 7.95
N ARG A 121 -9.22 -19.60 7.73
CA ARG A 121 -9.98 -20.16 6.61
C ARG A 121 -9.53 -19.47 5.32
N LYS A 122 -9.16 -20.27 4.32
CA LYS A 122 -8.69 -19.82 2.99
C LYS A 122 -9.68 -18.88 2.26
N ASP A 123 -10.92 -18.82 2.75
CA ASP A 123 -12.05 -18.11 2.12
C ASP A 123 -12.65 -17.03 3.03
N GLN A 124 -11.86 -16.34 3.85
CA GLN A 124 -12.33 -15.20 4.65
C GLN A 124 -11.36 -14.02 4.57
N PHE A 125 -11.74 -12.98 3.84
CA PHE A 125 -11.15 -11.65 3.93
C PHE A 125 -12.24 -10.73 4.49
N ASP A 126 -12.19 -10.53 5.80
CA ASP A 126 -13.26 -9.92 6.59
C ASP A 126 -12.65 -8.85 7.48
N TRP A 127 -12.42 -7.67 6.92
CA TRP A 127 -11.82 -6.53 7.60
C TRP A 127 -12.69 -5.31 7.29
N SER A 128 -12.72 -4.35 8.20
CA SER A 128 -13.62 -3.21 8.08
C SER A 128 -12.98 -2.00 8.76
N LEU A 129 -13.26 -0.82 8.22
CA LEU A 129 -12.99 0.48 8.85
C LEU A 129 -14.22 0.96 9.64
N GLY A 130 -15.31 0.19 9.62
CA GLY A 130 -16.57 0.53 10.27
C GLY A 130 -17.51 1.33 9.35
N PRO A 131 -18.83 1.24 9.57
CA PRO A 131 -19.84 1.84 8.70
C PRO A 131 -19.84 3.37 8.73
N ASP A 132 -19.21 3.96 9.74
CA ASP A 132 -19.13 5.42 9.89
C ASP A 132 -18.23 6.09 8.82
N ILE A 133 -17.53 5.31 7.99
CA ILE A 133 -16.78 5.83 6.85
C ILE A 133 -17.67 6.57 5.84
N ALA A 134 -18.95 6.19 5.71
CA ALA A 134 -19.93 6.89 4.88
C ALA A 134 -20.19 8.34 5.33
N LYS A 135 -19.78 8.70 6.55
CA LYS A 135 -19.94 10.05 7.10
C LYS A 135 -18.75 10.96 6.78
N LEU A 136 -17.71 10.43 6.13
CA LEU A 136 -16.55 11.24 5.77
C LEU A 136 -16.94 12.35 4.78
N PRO A 137 -16.32 13.54 4.88
CA PRO A 137 -16.52 14.60 3.91
C PRO A 137 -16.13 14.11 2.50
N GLY A 138 -16.89 14.52 1.49
CA GLY A 138 -16.54 14.26 0.08
C GLY A 138 -16.89 12.86 -0.44
N VAL A 139 -17.42 11.95 0.39
CA VAL A 139 -17.81 10.58 -0.05
C VAL A 139 -19.29 10.43 -0.39
N ALA A 140 -20.08 11.48 -0.22
CA ALA A 140 -21.52 11.44 -0.46
C ALA A 140 -21.82 11.07 -1.93
N GLY A 141 -22.60 10.01 -2.13
CA GLY A 141 -22.98 9.53 -3.46
C GLY A 141 -21.97 8.57 -4.11
N ALA A 142 -20.83 8.32 -3.47
CA ALA A 142 -19.85 7.34 -3.93
C ALA A 142 -20.14 5.95 -3.36
N ASP A 143 -19.70 4.92 -4.08
CA ASP A 143 -19.86 3.51 -3.68
C ASP A 143 -18.68 3.01 -2.86
N TYR A 144 -17.47 3.48 -3.21
CA TYR A 144 -16.23 3.02 -2.60
C TYR A 144 -15.29 4.18 -2.28
N ALA A 145 -14.48 3.99 -1.24
CA ALA A 145 -13.32 4.81 -0.94
C ALA A 145 -12.03 4.04 -1.23
N LEU A 146 -11.11 4.67 -1.97
CA LEU A 146 -9.76 4.17 -2.20
C LEU A 146 -8.79 4.90 -1.28
N PHE A 147 -8.11 4.15 -0.42
CA PHE A 147 -7.02 4.63 0.42
C PHE A 147 -5.68 4.23 -0.19
N VAL A 148 -4.70 5.13 -0.13
CA VAL A 148 -3.32 4.87 -0.50
C VAL A 148 -2.39 5.40 0.60
N SER A 149 -1.43 4.58 1.01
CA SER A 149 -0.43 4.94 2.01
C SER A 149 0.96 4.47 1.56
N THR A 150 1.97 5.31 1.74
CA THR A 150 3.37 4.99 1.41
C THR A 150 4.32 5.54 2.48
N GLU A 151 5.30 4.74 2.88
CA GLU A 151 6.35 5.17 3.80
C GLU A 151 7.72 4.66 3.34
N ASP A 152 8.65 5.60 3.19
CA ASP A 152 10.00 5.37 2.66
C ASP A 152 11.08 5.92 3.60
N HIS A 153 12.04 5.07 3.96
CA HIS A 153 13.20 5.41 4.77
C HIS A 153 14.48 5.16 3.96
N PHE A 154 15.04 6.21 3.39
CA PHE A 154 16.26 6.13 2.58
C PHE A 154 17.51 6.17 3.47
N GLY A 155 18.44 5.25 3.28
CA GLY A 155 19.67 5.24 4.09
C GLY A 155 20.43 6.56 3.99
N SER A 156 20.78 7.15 5.14
CA SER A 156 21.64 8.33 5.21
C SER A 156 23.01 8.05 4.56
N THR A 157 23.76 9.09 4.21
CA THR A 157 25.11 8.94 3.66
C THR A 157 25.99 8.08 4.57
N GLY A 158 25.94 8.29 5.89
CA GLY A 158 26.66 7.47 6.87
C GLY A 158 26.21 6.00 6.89
N ARG A 159 24.89 5.74 6.79
CA ARG A 159 24.35 4.38 6.74
C ARG A 159 24.72 3.63 5.46
N LYS A 160 24.73 4.32 4.31
CA LYS A 160 25.18 3.73 3.03
C LYS A 160 26.64 3.27 3.12
N VAL A 161 27.52 4.09 3.72
CA VAL A 161 28.91 3.71 3.98
C VAL A 161 29.01 2.51 4.93
N LEU A 162 28.23 2.51 6.02
CA LEU A 162 28.16 1.37 6.95
C LEU A 162 27.72 0.07 6.26
N GLN A 163 26.71 0.13 5.38
CA GLN A 163 26.22 -1.02 4.61
C GLN A 163 27.31 -1.61 3.71
N VAL A 164 28.16 -0.76 3.10
CA VAL A 164 29.31 -1.23 2.31
C VAL A 164 30.31 -1.98 3.19
N PHE A 165 30.69 -1.42 4.34
CA PHE A 165 31.60 -2.09 5.28
C PHE A 165 31.01 -3.40 5.85
N ALA A 166 29.73 -3.41 6.18
CA ALA A 166 29.04 -4.59 6.69
C ALA A 166 28.94 -5.69 5.64
N ALA A 167 28.70 -5.34 4.37
CA ALA A 167 28.73 -6.29 3.26
C ALA A 167 30.12 -6.94 3.11
N LEU A 168 31.20 -6.17 3.20
CA LEU A 168 32.57 -6.69 3.23
C LEU A 168 32.81 -7.63 4.42
N ALA A 169 32.23 -7.31 5.58
CA ALA A 169 32.30 -8.13 6.78
C ALA A 169 31.28 -9.28 6.83
N ARG A 170 30.42 -9.45 5.80
CA ARG A 170 29.30 -10.40 5.73
C ARG A 170 28.32 -10.30 6.91
N VAL A 171 28.17 -9.09 7.45
CA VAL A 171 27.18 -8.79 8.50
C VAL A 171 25.89 -8.29 7.82
N PRO A 172 24.73 -8.93 8.05
CA PRO A 172 23.48 -8.47 7.47
C PRO A 172 23.03 -7.16 8.13
N ILE A 173 22.66 -6.17 7.33
CA ILE A 173 22.03 -4.93 7.79
C ILE A 173 20.68 -4.79 7.10
N ALA A 174 19.65 -4.44 7.87
CA ALA A 174 18.33 -4.15 7.32
C ALA A 174 18.42 -3.07 6.21
N VAL A 175 17.93 -3.44 5.03
CA VAL A 175 17.75 -2.54 3.89
C VAL A 175 16.63 -1.54 4.25
N GLY A 176 16.60 -0.37 3.61
CA GLY A 176 15.65 0.71 3.94
C GLY A 176 14.19 0.23 4.01
N VAL A 177 13.34 1.00 4.70
CA VAL A 177 11.91 0.70 4.78
C VAL A 177 11.25 1.26 3.53
N HIS A 178 10.50 0.42 2.81
CA HIS A 178 9.73 0.82 1.64
C HIS A 178 8.38 0.10 1.68
N LYS A 179 7.43 0.62 2.45
CA LYS A 179 6.10 0.01 2.58
C LYS A 179 5.05 0.82 1.83
N GLY A 180 4.06 0.13 1.30
CA GLY A 180 2.92 0.77 0.65
C GLY A 180 1.68 -0.08 0.68
N PHE A 181 0.54 0.58 0.92
CA PHE A 181 -0.78 -0.02 1.04
C PHE A 181 -1.76 0.71 0.11
N ALA A 182 -2.61 -0.04 -0.58
CA ALA A 182 -3.76 0.47 -1.29
C ALA A 182 -4.97 -0.40 -0.96
N GLY A 183 -6.09 0.20 -0.60
CA GLY A 183 -7.28 -0.56 -0.21
C GLY A 183 -8.57 0.11 -0.64
N LEU A 184 -9.51 -0.72 -1.09
CA LEU A 184 -10.84 -0.32 -1.49
C LEU A 184 -11.82 -0.68 -0.38
N VAL A 185 -12.56 0.31 0.11
CA VAL A 185 -13.52 0.16 1.19
C VAL A 185 -14.92 0.44 0.64
N ASP A 186 -15.87 -0.45 0.91
CA ASP A 186 -17.28 -0.25 0.60
C ASP A 186 -17.85 0.81 1.53
N LEU A 187 -18.34 1.93 0.98
CA LEU A 187 -18.86 3.03 1.78
C LEU A 187 -20.18 2.68 2.46
N HIS A 188 -20.95 1.72 1.95
CA HIS A 188 -22.23 1.34 2.54
C HIS A 188 -22.06 0.49 3.81
N THR A 189 -21.04 -0.36 3.86
CA THR A 189 -20.82 -1.28 4.98
C THR A 189 -19.59 -0.95 5.82
N GLY A 190 -18.63 -0.21 5.27
CA GLY A 190 -17.31 0.01 5.86
C GLY A 190 -16.33 -1.12 5.62
N ASP A 191 -16.71 -2.16 4.88
CA ASP A 191 -15.87 -3.34 4.68
C ASP A 191 -14.71 -3.04 3.74
N LEU A 192 -13.51 -3.47 4.13
CA LEU A 192 -12.36 -3.54 3.24
C LEU A 192 -12.61 -4.69 2.26
N VAL A 193 -12.92 -4.35 1.02
CA VAL A 193 -13.29 -5.31 -0.03
C VAL A 193 -12.10 -5.74 -0.88
N TRP A 194 -11.04 -4.93 -0.91
CA TRP A 194 -9.77 -5.26 -1.53
C TRP A 194 -8.62 -4.55 -0.80
N LEU A 195 -7.48 -5.22 -0.70
CA LEU A 195 -6.24 -4.67 -0.21
C LEU A 195 -5.08 -5.19 -1.05
N ASN A 196 -4.13 -4.31 -1.34
CA ASN A 196 -2.78 -4.66 -1.68
C ASN A 196 -1.83 -3.96 -0.71
N ALA A 197 -0.98 -4.73 -0.04
CA ALA A 197 -0.13 -4.27 1.03
C ALA A 197 1.23 -4.98 0.98
N ASP A 198 2.28 -4.19 0.74
CA ASP A 198 3.63 -4.69 0.59
C ASP A 198 4.59 -3.90 1.49
N MET A 199 5.47 -4.63 2.18
CA MET A 199 6.53 -4.06 3.03
C MET A 199 7.84 -3.86 2.26
N GLN A 200 7.86 -4.19 0.97
CA GLN A 200 9.02 -4.14 0.08
C GLN A 200 8.64 -3.54 -1.28
N MET A 201 7.93 -2.42 -1.26
CA MET A 201 7.60 -1.66 -2.47
C MET A 201 8.87 -1.14 -3.16
N GLY A 202 8.85 -1.16 -4.48
CA GLY A 202 9.90 -0.60 -5.33
C GLY A 202 9.58 0.83 -5.78
N GLY A 203 10.57 1.42 -6.46
CA GLY A 203 10.49 2.80 -6.96
C GLY A 203 10.85 3.81 -5.88
N ASP A 204 11.72 4.76 -6.22
CA ASP A 204 12.02 5.91 -5.37
C ASP A 204 10.97 6.99 -5.66
N VAL A 205 10.10 7.23 -4.68
CA VAL A 205 8.95 8.14 -4.84
C VAL A 205 9.38 9.60 -5.03
N ARG A 206 10.64 9.94 -4.78
CA ARG A 206 11.19 11.30 -4.99
C ARG A 206 11.42 11.61 -6.46
N ASP A 207 11.44 10.62 -7.34
CA ASP A 207 11.46 10.81 -8.79
C ASP A 207 10.17 10.29 -9.45
N ALA A 208 9.92 10.78 -10.68
CA ALA A 208 8.67 10.51 -11.40
C ALA A 208 8.55 9.04 -11.79
N ASP A 209 9.61 8.44 -12.35
CA ASP A 209 9.61 7.04 -12.80
C ASP A 209 9.42 6.08 -11.61
N GLY A 210 10.08 6.37 -10.49
CA GLY A 210 9.94 5.63 -9.24
C GLY A 210 8.53 5.75 -8.65
N ALA A 211 7.91 6.92 -8.69
CA ALA A 211 6.52 7.09 -8.29
C ALA A 211 5.53 6.34 -9.20
N GLN A 212 5.73 6.34 -10.52
CA GLN A 212 4.92 5.55 -11.45
C GLN A 212 5.04 4.05 -11.17
N LYS A 213 6.27 3.55 -10.96
CA LYS A 213 6.50 2.17 -10.54
C LYS A 213 5.80 1.86 -9.22
N ARG A 214 5.87 2.76 -8.24
CA ARG A 214 5.23 2.61 -6.93
C ARG A 214 3.72 2.49 -7.07
N VAL A 215 3.09 3.40 -7.82
CA VAL A 215 1.62 3.39 -8.05
C VAL A 215 1.19 2.14 -8.81
N GLY A 216 1.95 1.72 -9.83
CA GLY A 216 1.70 0.48 -10.55
C GLY A 216 1.71 -0.74 -9.62
N GLN A 217 2.66 -0.80 -8.68
CA GLN A 217 2.71 -1.86 -7.67
C GLN A 217 1.58 -1.76 -6.66
N LEU A 218 1.23 -0.56 -6.18
CA LEU A 218 0.10 -0.32 -5.25
C LEU A 218 -1.23 -0.77 -5.84
N LEU A 219 -1.49 -0.46 -7.10
CA LEU A 219 -2.74 -0.76 -7.78
C LEU A 219 -2.72 -2.13 -8.49
N ALA A 220 -1.68 -2.94 -8.29
CA ALA A 220 -1.59 -4.27 -8.85
C ALA A 220 -2.71 -5.17 -8.32
N GLY A 221 -3.41 -5.86 -9.22
CA GLY A 221 -4.55 -6.71 -8.86
C GLY A 221 -5.81 -5.96 -8.44
N PHE A 222 -5.91 -4.65 -8.74
CA PHE A 222 -7.13 -3.88 -8.50
C PHE A 222 -8.35 -4.51 -9.20
N PRO A 223 -9.49 -4.70 -8.50
CA PRO A 223 -10.58 -5.55 -8.96
C PRO A 223 -11.44 -4.94 -10.09
N GLY A 224 -11.30 -3.65 -10.39
CA GLY A 224 -12.04 -2.97 -11.47
C GLY A 224 -11.38 -3.05 -12.85
N ARG A 225 -10.15 -3.60 -12.94
CA ARG A 225 -9.46 -3.82 -14.22
C ARG A 225 -9.86 -5.17 -14.82
N PRO A 226 -10.04 -5.28 -16.14
CA PRO A 226 -10.01 -6.59 -16.80
C PRO A 226 -8.70 -7.28 -16.42
N ALA A 227 -8.74 -8.57 -16.08
CA ALA A 227 -7.55 -9.31 -15.68
C ALA A 227 -6.47 -9.18 -16.77
N GLU A 228 -5.38 -8.48 -16.46
CA GLU A 228 -4.19 -8.47 -17.32
C GLU A 228 -3.59 -9.88 -17.25
N PRO A 229 -3.27 -10.51 -18.39
CA PRO A 229 -2.65 -11.83 -18.37
C PRO A 229 -1.35 -11.76 -17.60
N ALA A 230 -1.17 -12.70 -16.65
CA ALA A 230 0.04 -12.78 -15.84
C ALA A 230 1.30 -12.73 -16.73
N PRO A 231 2.34 -11.96 -16.36
CA PRO A 231 3.57 -11.93 -17.14
C PRO A 231 4.13 -13.35 -17.20
N ALA A 232 4.34 -13.84 -18.42
CA ALA A 232 4.94 -15.14 -18.66
C ALA A 232 6.29 -15.20 -17.93
N ALA A 233 6.47 -16.20 -17.08
CA ALA A 233 7.75 -16.47 -16.44
C ALA A 233 8.78 -16.74 -17.53
N THR A 234 9.63 -15.76 -17.82
CA THR A 234 10.83 -15.98 -18.63
C THR A 234 11.79 -16.82 -17.81
N ALA A 235 11.85 -18.11 -18.14
CA ALA A 235 12.91 -18.99 -17.73
C ALA A 235 14.20 -18.57 -18.47
N HIS A 236 15.19 -18.12 -17.70
CA HIS A 236 16.60 -18.07 -18.12
C HIS A 236 17.45 -18.62 -16.98
#